data_AF-A0A2P7B308-F1
#
_entry.id   AF-A0A2P7B308-F1
#
_cell.length_a   1.000
_cell.length_b   1.000
_cell.length_c   1.000
_cell.angle_alpha   90.00
_cell.angle_beta   90.00
_cell.angle_gamma   90.00
#
_symmetry.space_group_name_H-M   'P 1'
#
loop_
_entity.id
_entity.type
_entity.pdbx_description
1 polymer ?
#
loop_
_entity_poly.entity_id
_entity_poly.type
_entity_poly.pdbx_seq_one_letter_code
_entity_poly.pdbx_strand_id
1 'polypeptide(L)' 'MRLPSFDARKKTDDPHTREQRQSLFKIWIRHNQGMTYRSFRKTVHGTIGMEFVIAVPWCGMWLAIEPDGQTHS' A
#
# COMPACT_ATOMS: atom_id res chain seq x y z
N MET A 1 9.90 30.17 4.64
CA MET A 1 10.14 28.87 5.30
C MET A 1 9.89 27.79 4.26
N ARG A 2 10.93 27.23 3.65
CA ARG A 2 10.84 26.22 2.58
C ARG A 2 11.30 24.91 3.20
N LEU A 3 10.39 23.96 3.38
CA LEU A 3 10.75 22.62 3.82
C LEU A 3 11.67 21.98 2.77
N PRO A 4 12.73 21.26 3.18
CA PRO A 4 13.66 20.66 2.24
C PRO A 4 12.94 19.59 1.40
N SER A 5 13.23 19.65 0.10
CA SER A 5 12.91 18.64 -0.90
C SER A 5 13.37 17.26 -0.43
N PHE A 6 12.44 16.41 0.01
CA PHE A 6 12.72 15.01 0.30
C PHE A 6 12.33 14.11 -0.87
N ASP A 7 13.41 13.55 -1.43
CA ASP A 7 13.53 12.30 -2.15
C ASP A 7 13.01 12.21 -3.60
N ALA A 8 13.98 12.21 -4.50
CA ALA A 8 13.86 11.80 -5.86
C ALA A 8 13.49 10.31 -5.90
N ARG A 9 12.20 9.99 -6.06
CA ARG A 9 11.84 8.70 -6.64
C ARG A 9 12.39 8.65 -8.06
N LYS A 10 13.57 8.02 -8.20
CA LYS A 10 13.94 7.31 -9.41
C LYS A 10 12.71 6.53 -9.84
N LYS A 11 12.27 6.72 -11.09
CA LYS A 11 11.19 5.94 -11.72
C LYS A 11 11.48 4.46 -11.55
N THR A 12 10.91 3.85 -10.51
CA THR A 12 10.67 2.42 -10.46
C THR A 12 9.20 2.27 -10.79
N ASP A 13 8.85 1.42 -11.75
CA ASP A 13 7.47 1.23 -12.24
C ASP A 13 6.48 0.69 -11.18
N ASP A 14 6.91 0.55 -9.92
CA ASP A 14 6.08 0.11 -8.80
C ASP A 14 5.44 1.33 -8.12
N PRO A 15 4.10 1.47 -8.16
CA PRO A 15 3.41 2.62 -7.57
C PRO A 15 3.43 2.62 -6.03
N HIS A 16 3.93 1.56 -5.38
CA HIS A 16 3.93 1.39 -3.93
C HIS A 16 5.33 1.52 -3.33
N THR A 17 5.43 2.04 -2.10
CA THR A 17 6.69 2.02 -1.34
C THR A 17 7.13 0.59 -1.02
N ARG A 18 8.36 0.41 -0.55
CA ARG A 18 8.84 -0.90 -0.12
C ARG A 18 8.08 -1.38 1.12
N GLU A 19 7.79 -0.46 2.02
CA GLU A 19 7.13 -0.65 3.30
C GLU A 19 5.66 -1.04 3.08
N GLN A 20 4.95 -0.34 2.19
CA GLN A 20 3.60 -0.71 1.77
C GLN A 20 3.54 -2.14 1.20
N ARG A 21 4.52 -2.53 0.37
CA ARG A 21 4.60 -3.90 -0.17
C ARG A 21 4.86 -4.94 0.91
N GLN A 22 5.65 -4.62 1.92
CA GLN A 22 5.85 -5.51 3.07
C GLN A 22 4.55 -5.68 3.87
N SER A 23 3.81 -4.60 4.10
CA SER A 23 2.51 -4.66 4.79
C SER A 23 1.47 -5.44 3.99
N LEU A 24 1.35 -5.20 2.68
CA LEU A 24 0.50 -5.97 1.78
C LEU A 24 0.82 -7.47 1.82
N PHE A 25 2.11 -7.84 1.81
CA PHE A 25 2.52 -9.24 1.90
C PHE A 25 2.17 -9.87 3.25
N LYS A 26 2.38 -9.15 4.36
CA LYS A 26 1.99 -9.61 5.70
C LYS A 26 0.47 -9.82 5.81
N ILE A 27 -0.33 -8.90 5.27
CA ILE A 27 -1.80 -9.01 5.22
C ILE A 27 -2.21 -10.24 4.41
N TRP A 28 -1.63 -10.42 3.22
CA TRP A 28 -1.91 -11.57 2.35
C TRP A 28 -1.54 -12.91 3.00
N ILE A 29 -0.40 -12.99 3.71
CA ILE A 29 -0.01 -14.20 4.46
C ILE A 29 -1.04 -14.55 5.53
N ARG A 30 -1.59 -13.55 6.24
CA ARG A 30 -2.58 -13.79 7.31
C ARG A 30 -3.85 -14.45 6.77
N HIS A 31 -4.33 -14.00 5.61
CA HIS A 31 -5.42 -14.63 4.89
C HIS A 31 -5.37 -14.25 3.41
N ASN A 32 -5.06 -15.22 2.55
CA ASN A 32 -4.83 -14.96 1.13
C ASN A 32 -6.11 -14.82 0.30
N GLN A 33 -7.29 -15.12 0.89
CA GLN A 33 -8.60 -15.08 0.24
C GLN A 33 -8.65 -15.90 -1.07
N GLY A 34 -7.88 -16.99 -1.16
CA GLY A 34 -7.77 -17.81 -2.36
C GLY A 34 -6.99 -17.15 -3.51
N MET A 35 -6.40 -15.97 -3.29
CA MET A 35 -5.65 -15.22 -4.29
C MET A 35 -4.15 -15.47 -4.20
N THR A 36 -3.46 -15.43 -5.35
CA THR A 36 -2.00 -15.24 -5.36
C THR A 36 -1.65 -13.84 -4.86
N TYR A 37 -0.44 -13.64 -4.33
CA TYR A 37 0.01 -12.30 -3.93
C TYR A 37 -0.06 -11.27 -5.07
N ARG A 38 0.25 -11.69 -6.31
CA ARG A 38 0.14 -10.82 -7.50
C ARG A 38 -1.31 -10.42 -7.77
N SER A 39 -2.28 -11.33 -7.62
CA SER A 39 -3.70 -11.02 -7.79
C SER A 39 -4.19 -10.10 -6.68
N PHE A 40 -3.82 -10.37 -5.42
CA PHE A 40 -4.15 -9.51 -4.28
C PHE A 40 -3.66 -8.07 -4.47
N ARG A 41 -2.40 -7.86 -4.90
CA ARG A 41 -1.86 -6.52 -5.16
C ARG A 41 -2.61 -5.75 -6.26
N LYS A 42 -3.29 -6.43 -7.19
CA LYS A 42 -4.10 -5.75 -8.22
C LYS A 42 -5.40 -5.16 -7.66
N THR A 43 -5.78 -5.54 -6.44
CA THR A 43 -6.97 -5.00 -5.75
C THR A 43 -6.67 -3.73 -4.96
N VAL A 44 -5.41 -3.26 -4.96
CA VAL A 44 -5.01 -2.04 -4.25
C VAL A 44 -5.51 -0.81 -5.02
N HIS A 45 -6.07 0.13 -4.28
CA HIS A 45 -6.55 1.42 -4.77
C HIS A 45 -5.76 2.56 -4.14
N GLY A 46 -5.54 3.64 -4.88
CA GLY A 46 -5.12 4.91 -4.28
C GLY A 46 -6.29 5.57 -3.55
N THR A 47 -5.99 6.36 -2.52
CA THR A 47 -6.99 7.17 -1.81
C THR A 47 -7.12 8.57 -2.43
N ILE A 48 -8.30 9.18 -2.31
CA ILE A 48 -8.54 10.58 -2.68
C ILE A 48 -8.33 11.45 -1.42
N GLY A 49 -7.58 12.56 -1.55
CA GLY A 49 -7.40 13.53 -0.47
C GLY A 49 -6.36 13.17 0.60
N MET A 50 -5.70 12.02 0.47
CA MET A 50 -4.56 11.62 1.30
C MET A 50 -3.37 11.30 0.39
N GLU A 51 -2.22 11.89 0.68
CA GLU A 51 -1.03 11.75 -0.18
C GLU A 51 -0.39 10.37 0.04
N PHE A 52 -0.22 9.60 -1.02
CA PHE A 52 0.49 8.32 -1.04
C PHE A 52 -0.06 7.19 -0.15
N VAL A 53 -1.24 7.37 0.47
CA VAL A 53 -1.97 6.30 1.15
C VAL A 53 -2.63 5.38 0.12
N ILE A 54 -2.59 4.08 0.40
CA ILE A 54 -3.26 3.06 -0.42
C ILE A 54 -4.32 2.33 0.40
N ALA A 55 -5.37 1.87 -0.26
CA ALA A 55 -6.44 1.07 0.34
C ALA A 55 -6.50 -0.31 -0.33
N VAL A 56 -6.77 -1.36 0.45
CA VAL A 56 -6.92 -2.73 -0.08
C VAL A 56 -8.12 -3.42 0.56
N PRO A 57 -9.00 -4.06 -0.23
CA PRO A 57 -10.08 -4.87 0.33
C PRO A 57 -9.48 -6.15 0.92
N TRP A 58 -9.85 -6.47 2.16
CA TRP A 58 -9.40 -7.67 2.86
C TRP A 58 -10.48 -8.19 3.81
N CYS A 59 -10.88 -9.45 3.66
CA CYS A 59 -11.85 -10.13 4.54
C CYS A 59 -13.14 -9.33 4.85
N GLY A 60 -13.71 -8.65 3.85
CA GLY A 60 -14.95 -7.88 4.01
C GLY A 60 -14.79 -6.46 4.57
N MET A 61 -13.55 -6.00 4.77
CA MET A 61 -13.23 -4.62 5.15
C MET A 61 -12.20 -3.99 4.20
N TRP A 62 -11.97 -2.69 4.37
CA TRP A 62 -10.93 -1.94 3.66
C TRP A 62 -9.79 -1.62 4.62
N LEU A 63 -8.57 -1.92 4.24
CA LEU A 63 -7.38 -1.56 5.01
C LEU A 63 -6.67 -0.41 4.32
N ALA A 64 -6.43 0.69 5.04
CA ALA A 64 -5.56 1.77 4.56
C ALA A 64 -4.11 1.50 5.00
N ILE A 65 -3.15 1.78 4.13
CA ILE A 65 -1.73 1.60 4.37
C ILE A 65 -0.98 2.89 4.02
N GLU A 66 -0.39 3.49 5.05
CA GLU A 66 0.44 4.69 4.96
C GLU A 66 1.74 4.43 4.18
N PRO A 67 2.44 5.47 3.68
CA PRO A 67 3.69 5.31 2.94
C PRO A 67 4.80 4.55 3.71
N ASP A 68 4.79 4.64 5.04
CA ASP A 68 5.72 3.95 5.95
C ASP A 68 5.29 2.52 6.32
N GLY A 69 4.14 2.07 5.80
CA GLY A 69 3.60 0.73 6.02
C GLY A 69 2.65 0.59 7.21
N GLN A 70 2.37 1.64 7.99
CA GLN A 70 1.34 1.59 9.04
C GLN A 70 -0.02 1.23 8.43
N THR A 71 -0.74 0.30 9.06
CA THR A 71 -2.03 -0.21 8.56
C THR A 71 -3.17 0.20 9.48
N HIS A 72 -4.25 0.69 8.89
CA HIS A 72 -5.51 1.05 9.54
C HIS A 72 -6.64 0.17 8.98
N SER A 73 -7.63 -0.17 9.81
CA SER A 73 -8.79 -1.02 9.49
C SER A 73 -10.11 -0.30 9.73
#